data_AF-A0A4U7EGS6-F1
#
_entry.id   AF-A0A4U7EGS6-F1
#
_cell.length_a   1.000
_cell.length_b   1.000
_cell.length_c   1.000
_cell.angle_alpha   90.00
_cell.angle_beta   90.00
_cell.angle_gamma   90.00
#
_symmetry.space_group_name_H-M   'P 1'
#
loop_
_entity.id
_entity.type
_entity.pdbx_description
1 polymer ?
#
loop_
_entity_poly.entity_id
_entity_poly.type
_entity_poly.pdbx_seq_one_letter_code
_entity_poly.pdbx_strand_id
1 'polypeptide(L)'
;MIATRRSYLRGMGGAGGLLALAGCTSTDPDESGGDDSDGDDGLPGGDDGDTDAGGTRPEGTGGPGVSVVATDGVPDFPVRPAVEVVREAATSEHPPRLRTTLTNESNEQVRIGEGRAVHFEYVGNGSGALTLLPGDGEYPAEPGCWRLTDDIAITEEYRTFALDPGASSERLVDLYATPGEEACLPVGEYRFETTISVVSADAEPESSTEWGFAVVLE
;
A
#
# COMPACT_ATOMS: atom_id res chain seq x y z
N MET A 1 15.22 5.63 -51.31
CA MET A 1 14.22 4.73 -51.93
C MET A 1 13.09 4.52 -50.94
N ILE A 2 11.88 4.46 -51.48
CA ILE A 2 10.58 4.69 -50.83
C ILE A 2 10.07 3.45 -50.09
N ALA A 3 9.42 3.64 -48.93
CA ALA A 3 8.20 2.92 -48.56
C ALA A 3 7.37 3.72 -47.55
N THR A 4 6.40 4.48 -48.07
CA THR A 4 5.24 5.05 -47.37
C THR A 4 4.22 3.95 -47.08
N ARG A 5 3.48 4.01 -45.95
CA ARG A 5 2.04 3.71 -45.90
C ARG A 5 1.38 4.15 -44.58
N ARG A 6 0.48 5.14 -44.71
CA ARG A 6 -0.65 5.44 -43.81
C ARG A 6 -1.67 4.31 -43.91
N SER A 7 -2.28 3.92 -42.79
CA SER A 7 -3.57 3.24 -42.76
C SER A 7 -4.54 4.00 -41.86
N TYR A 8 -5.61 4.50 -42.49
CA TYR A 8 -6.84 4.95 -41.85
C TYR A 8 -7.74 3.73 -41.63
N LEU A 9 -8.35 3.60 -40.45
CA LEU A 9 -9.60 2.88 -40.29
C LEU A 9 -10.64 3.80 -39.67
N ARG A 10 -11.64 4.14 -40.50
CA ARG A 10 -12.96 4.62 -40.11
C ARG A 10 -13.81 3.39 -39.76
N GLY A 11 -14.72 3.54 -38.80
CA GLY A 11 -16.09 3.07 -39.01
C GLY A 11 -16.85 2.49 -37.81
N MET A 12 -18.08 2.99 -37.68
CA MET A 12 -19.27 2.46 -36.96
C MET A 12 -19.28 2.71 -35.44
N GLY A 13 -20.30 3.32 -34.82
CA GLY A 13 -21.63 3.70 -35.28
C GLY A 13 -22.71 3.14 -34.34
N GLY A 14 -23.21 3.99 -33.43
CA GLY A 14 -24.65 4.08 -33.13
C GLY A 14 -25.29 3.25 -32.01
N ALA A 15 -26.18 3.95 -31.28
CA ALA A 15 -27.28 3.49 -30.41
C ALA A 15 -26.88 2.81 -29.07
N GLY A 16 -27.50 3.08 -27.94
CA GLY A 16 -28.72 3.81 -27.59
C GLY A 16 -29.15 3.36 -26.18
N GLY A 17 -30.00 4.13 -25.50
CA GLY A 17 -30.73 3.63 -24.32
C GLY A 17 -30.60 4.47 -23.06
N LEU A 18 -31.31 5.61 -23.03
CA LEU A 18 -31.85 6.17 -21.78
C LEU A 18 -33.16 5.45 -21.48
N LEU A 19 -33.27 4.80 -20.32
CA LEU A 19 -34.56 4.43 -19.73
C LEU A 19 -34.51 4.64 -18.20
N ALA A 20 -35.39 5.52 -17.75
CA ALA A 20 -35.87 5.64 -16.38
C ALA A 20 -36.90 4.54 -16.08
N LEU A 21 -37.15 4.22 -14.79
CA LEU A 21 -38.46 4.26 -14.12
C LEU A 21 -38.52 3.40 -12.83
N ALA A 22 -39.17 3.98 -11.80
CA ALA A 22 -39.98 3.41 -10.71
C ALA A 22 -39.32 2.43 -9.71
N GLY A 23 -39.42 2.56 -8.39
CA GLY A 23 -40.47 3.16 -7.56
C GLY A 23 -41.56 2.15 -7.24
N CYS A 24 -41.39 1.34 -6.19
CA CYS A 24 -42.47 0.55 -5.58
C CYS A 24 -42.35 0.62 -4.05
N THR A 25 -43.21 1.44 -3.45
CA THR A 25 -43.61 1.35 -2.04
C THR A 25 -44.76 0.34 -1.96
N SER A 26 -44.68 -0.63 -1.07
CA SER A 26 -45.82 -1.49 -0.75
C SER A 26 -46.15 -1.32 0.73
N THR A 27 -47.27 -0.64 0.96
CA THR A 27 -48.02 -0.56 2.20
C THR A 27 -49.02 -1.73 2.22
N ASP A 28 -49.37 -2.25 3.40
CA ASP A 28 -50.75 -2.50 3.87
C ASP A 28 -50.81 -3.43 5.10
N PRO A 29 -51.92 -3.40 5.87
CA PRO A 29 -51.96 -3.37 7.33
C PRO A 29 -52.41 -4.71 7.94
N ASP A 30 -52.43 -4.80 9.28
CA ASP A 30 -53.66 -5.18 10.00
C ASP A 30 -53.52 -4.92 11.52
N GLU A 31 -54.56 -4.33 12.08
CA GLU A 31 -54.79 -4.17 13.52
C GLU A 31 -55.29 -5.49 14.11
N SER A 32 -54.84 -5.85 15.31
CA SER A 32 -55.70 -6.48 16.34
C SER A 32 -55.02 -6.38 17.69
N GLY A 33 -55.70 -5.70 18.61
CA GLY A 33 -55.29 -5.54 20.00
C GLY A 33 -55.35 -6.83 20.82
N GLY A 34 -54.64 -6.79 21.94
CA GLY A 34 -54.64 -7.81 22.98
C GLY A 34 -53.95 -7.26 24.22
N ASP A 35 -54.73 -7.19 25.29
CA ASP A 35 -54.51 -6.56 26.59
C ASP A 35 -53.56 -7.39 27.49
N ASP A 36 -52.92 -6.68 28.42
CA ASP A 36 -52.61 -7.06 29.80
C ASP A 36 -51.51 -8.09 30.21
N SER A 37 -50.73 -7.59 31.18
CA SER A 37 -50.29 -8.23 32.44
C SER A 37 -48.84 -8.71 32.60
N ASP A 38 -48.32 -8.26 33.75
CA ASP A 38 -47.02 -8.47 34.39
C ASP A 38 -46.58 -9.94 34.56
N GLY A 39 -45.26 -10.13 34.57
CA GLY A 39 -44.60 -11.38 34.94
C GLY A 39 -43.08 -11.18 35.06
N ASP A 40 -42.65 -10.75 36.25
CA ASP A 40 -41.29 -10.87 36.77
C ASP A 40 -40.95 -12.36 36.91
N ASP A 41 -39.87 -12.83 36.25
CA ASP A 41 -39.20 -14.09 36.58
C ASP A 41 -37.73 -13.98 36.15
N GLY A 42 -36.86 -13.77 37.15
CA GLY A 42 -35.43 -13.56 36.99
C GLY A 42 -34.67 -14.72 36.35
N LEU A 43 -33.67 -14.36 35.54
CA LEU A 43 -32.59 -15.24 35.11
C LEU A 43 -31.27 -14.78 35.75
N PRO A 44 -30.51 -15.68 36.40
CA PRO A 44 -29.26 -15.33 37.07
C PRO A 44 -28.17 -14.96 36.06
N GLY A 45 -27.34 -13.99 36.44
CA GLY A 45 -26.21 -13.51 35.65
C GLY A 45 -25.24 -14.62 35.27
N GLY A 46 -25.02 -14.77 33.96
CA GLY A 46 -23.82 -15.37 33.40
C GLY A 46 -22.76 -14.28 33.30
N ASP A 47 -21.91 -14.21 34.31
CA ASP A 47 -20.57 -13.66 34.21
C ASP A 47 -19.75 -14.70 33.41
N ASP A 48 -19.88 -14.64 32.09
CA ASP A 48 -19.05 -15.43 31.18
C ASP A 48 -17.98 -14.48 30.65
N GLY A 49 -16.88 -14.45 31.39
CA GLY A 49 -15.70 -13.69 31.06
C GLY A 49 -15.23 -13.94 29.63
N ASP A 50 -14.75 -12.85 29.01
CA ASP A 50 -13.92 -12.84 27.82
C ASP A 50 -12.91 -13.98 27.84
N THR A 51 -13.26 -15.11 27.21
CA THR A 51 -12.26 -16.04 26.71
C THR A 51 -11.84 -15.50 25.35
N ASP A 52 -10.83 -14.65 25.40
CA ASP A 52 -9.96 -14.33 24.26
C ASP A 52 -9.67 -15.63 23.50
N ALA A 53 -10.31 -15.77 22.35
CA ALA A 53 -9.99 -16.80 21.38
C ALA A 53 -8.57 -16.50 20.89
N GLY A 54 -7.61 -17.23 21.44
CA GLY A 54 -6.18 -17.04 21.23
C GLY A 54 -5.80 -16.82 19.77
N GLY A 55 -5.56 -15.56 19.42
CA GLY A 55 -4.71 -15.20 18.31
C GLY A 55 -3.25 -15.35 18.75
N THR A 56 -2.38 -15.79 17.85
CA THR A 56 -0.92 -15.78 18.05
C THR A 56 -0.32 -14.37 18.03
N ARG A 57 -1.16 -13.33 18.07
CA ARG A 57 -0.76 -11.96 17.95
C ARG A 57 -0.27 -11.45 19.31
N PRO A 58 0.98 -10.97 19.41
CA PRO A 58 1.50 -10.42 20.67
C PRO A 58 0.59 -9.31 21.21
N GLU A 59 0.36 -9.32 22.52
CA GLU A 59 -0.36 -8.24 23.19
C GLU A 59 0.40 -6.90 23.00
N GLY A 60 -0.31 -5.82 22.67
CA GLY A 60 0.27 -4.49 22.46
C GLY A 60 0.53 -4.07 21.01
N THR A 61 0.12 -4.86 20.00
CA THR A 61 0.33 -4.51 18.59
C THR A 61 -0.57 -3.42 18.03
N GLY A 62 -1.60 -2.95 18.77
CA GLY A 62 -2.40 -1.72 18.55
C GLY A 62 -3.11 -1.46 17.19
N GLY A 63 -2.67 -2.08 16.09
CA GLY A 63 -3.09 -1.86 14.73
C GLY A 63 -2.77 -3.07 13.83
N PRO A 64 -3.14 -3.03 12.54
CA PRO A 64 -3.05 -4.15 11.62
C PRO A 64 -1.61 -4.60 11.35
N GLY A 65 -1.46 -5.88 11.00
CA GLY A 65 -0.20 -6.52 10.64
C GLY A 65 0.03 -6.41 9.14
N VAL A 66 1.26 -6.13 8.73
CA VAL A 66 1.63 -6.01 7.32
C VAL A 66 2.21 -7.32 6.80
N SER A 67 1.68 -7.80 5.67
CA SER A 67 2.22 -8.93 4.92
C SER A 67 2.47 -8.53 3.47
N VAL A 68 3.59 -8.94 2.88
CA VAL A 68 3.82 -8.81 1.43
C VAL A 68 3.14 -9.97 0.71
N VAL A 69 2.17 -9.68 -0.15
CA VAL A 69 1.36 -10.70 -0.86
C VAL A 69 1.73 -10.85 -2.33
N ALA A 70 2.39 -9.84 -2.91
CA ALA A 70 2.91 -9.91 -4.27
C ALA A 70 4.18 -9.07 -4.40
N THR A 71 5.10 -9.52 -5.25
CA THR A 71 6.30 -8.76 -5.64
C THR A 71 6.54 -8.98 -7.12
N ASP A 72 6.80 -7.91 -7.84
CA ASP A 72 7.03 -7.99 -9.27
C ASP A 72 8.41 -8.60 -9.56
N GLY A 73 8.46 -9.47 -10.57
CA GLY A 73 9.72 -9.82 -11.20
C GLY A 73 10.12 -8.75 -12.20
N VAL A 74 11.40 -8.40 -12.24
CA VAL A 74 11.98 -7.56 -13.31
C VAL A 74 12.96 -8.39 -14.14
N PRO A 75 12.46 -9.33 -14.97
CA PRO A 75 13.32 -10.15 -15.80
C PRO A 75 14.10 -9.26 -16.78
N ASP A 76 15.30 -9.72 -17.15
CA ASP A 76 16.15 -9.06 -18.16
C ASP A 76 16.60 -7.63 -17.81
N PHE A 77 16.56 -7.26 -16.52
CA PHE A 77 17.13 -6.02 -15.99
C PHE A 77 18.40 -6.31 -15.17
N PRO A 78 19.45 -5.47 -15.21
CA PRO A 78 20.74 -5.79 -14.55
C PRO A 78 20.67 -5.80 -13.02
N VAL A 79 19.61 -5.23 -12.44
CA VAL A 79 19.42 -5.17 -10.99
C VAL A 79 18.18 -5.96 -10.61
N ARG A 80 18.35 -6.84 -9.62
CA ARG A 80 17.29 -7.59 -8.99
C ARG A 80 16.86 -6.94 -7.66
N PRO A 81 15.71 -6.29 -7.65
CA PRO A 81 15.05 -5.81 -6.45
C PRO A 81 14.37 -6.93 -5.64
N ALA A 82 14.22 -6.71 -4.33
CA ALA A 82 13.55 -7.56 -3.35
C ALA A 82 12.91 -6.70 -2.24
N VAL A 83 11.87 -7.21 -1.59
CA VAL A 83 11.24 -6.60 -0.41
C VAL A 83 10.93 -7.66 0.65
N GLU A 84 11.14 -7.32 1.92
CA GLU A 84 10.83 -8.17 3.07
C GLU A 84 10.20 -7.38 4.22
N VAL A 85 9.35 -8.04 5.03
CA VAL A 85 8.81 -7.47 6.26
C VAL A 85 9.85 -7.64 7.37
N VAL A 86 10.26 -6.53 7.99
CA VAL A 86 11.20 -6.51 9.13
C VAL A 86 10.45 -6.36 10.46
N ARG A 87 9.38 -5.57 10.45
CA ARG A 87 8.46 -5.42 11.58
C ARG A 87 7.04 -5.47 11.05
N GLU A 88 6.31 -6.50 11.45
CA GLU A 88 4.97 -6.79 10.94
C GLU A 88 3.92 -5.79 11.44
N ALA A 89 3.94 -5.45 12.73
CA ALA A 89 2.88 -4.66 13.33
C ALA A 89 3.39 -3.29 13.82
N ALA A 90 2.46 -2.34 13.83
CA ALA A 90 2.59 -1.11 14.60
C ALA A 90 2.73 -1.43 16.10
N THR A 91 3.38 -0.55 16.85
CA THR A 91 3.29 -0.48 18.31
C THR A 91 3.14 0.98 18.72
N SER A 92 3.01 1.28 20.00
CA SER A 92 3.09 2.68 20.48
C SER A 92 4.43 3.35 20.18
N GLU A 93 5.48 2.57 19.93
CA GLU A 93 6.86 3.06 19.78
C GLU A 93 7.28 3.17 18.32
N HIS A 94 6.80 2.28 17.44
CA HIS A 94 7.23 2.24 16.05
C HIS A 94 6.14 1.79 15.05
N PRO A 95 6.20 2.26 13.79
CA PRO A 95 5.33 1.77 12.71
C PRO A 95 5.79 0.39 12.19
N PRO A 96 4.97 -0.28 11.35
CA PRO A 96 5.43 -1.42 10.55
C PRO A 96 6.60 -1.01 9.66
N ARG A 97 7.52 -1.97 9.41
CA ARG A 97 8.77 -1.72 8.69
C ARG A 97 9.03 -2.78 7.66
N LEU A 98 9.41 -2.34 6.46
CA LEU A 98 9.89 -3.17 5.37
C LEU A 98 11.37 -2.89 5.11
N ARG A 99 12.06 -3.86 4.52
CA ARG A 99 13.37 -3.68 3.91
C ARG A 99 13.26 -3.85 2.41
N THR A 100 13.83 -2.91 1.67
CA THR A 100 13.99 -2.99 0.22
C THR A 100 15.46 -3.25 -0.08
N THR A 101 15.72 -4.18 -1.01
CA THR A 101 17.07 -4.55 -1.42
C THR A 101 17.16 -4.48 -2.94
N LEU A 102 18.21 -3.88 -3.47
CA LEU A 102 18.55 -3.91 -4.89
C LEU A 102 19.91 -4.58 -5.06
N THR A 103 19.98 -5.66 -5.82
CA THR A 103 21.21 -6.43 -6.07
C THR A 103 21.61 -6.34 -7.53
N ASN A 104 22.83 -5.92 -7.84
CA ASN A 104 23.33 -5.97 -9.20
C ASN A 104 23.70 -7.42 -9.58
N GLU A 105 22.89 -8.07 -10.40
CA GLU A 105 23.13 -9.44 -10.88
C GLU A 105 23.93 -9.48 -12.19
N SER A 106 24.30 -8.31 -12.73
CA SER A 106 25.14 -8.22 -13.92
C SER A 106 26.65 -8.36 -13.58
N ASN A 107 27.48 -8.45 -14.63
CA ASN A 107 28.94 -8.52 -14.50
C ASN A 107 29.62 -7.15 -14.60
N GLU A 108 28.85 -6.07 -14.68
CA GLU A 108 29.34 -4.70 -14.83
C GLU A 108 28.84 -3.83 -13.68
N GLN A 109 29.58 -2.78 -13.32
CA GLN A 109 29.07 -1.81 -12.36
C GLN A 109 27.89 -1.07 -13.00
N VAL A 110 26.81 -0.89 -12.25
CA VAL A 110 25.65 -0.10 -12.66
C VAL A 110 25.48 1.10 -11.73
N ARG A 111 25.00 2.21 -12.28
CA ARG A 111 24.58 3.37 -11.47
C ARG A 111 23.06 3.49 -11.55
N ILE A 112 22.43 3.65 -10.38
CA ILE A 112 20.98 3.66 -10.22
C ILE A 112 20.48 5.05 -9.85
N GLY A 113 19.38 5.47 -10.47
CA GLY A 113 18.61 6.66 -10.13
C GLY A 113 17.11 6.45 -10.40
N GLU A 114 16.19 7.15 -9.75
CA GLU A 114 16.37 8.00 -8.57
C GLU A 114 16.58 7.14 -7.31
N GLY A 115 17.66 7.41 -6.57
CA GLY A 115 18.15 6.54 -5.50
C GLY A 115 17.28 6.42 -4.26
N ARG A 116 16.33 7.34 -4.04
CA ARG A 116 15.36 7.27 -2.94
C ARG A 116 14.12 6.48 -3.35
N ALA A 117 13.49 6.91 -4.44
CA ALA A 117 12.26 6.31 -4.95
C ALA A 117 12.44 4.84 -5.32
N VAL A 118 13.63 4.44 -5.82
CA VAL A 118 13.94 3.03 -6.12
C VAL A 118 13.84 2.11 -4.88
N HIS A 119 14.04 2.68 -3.69
CA HIS A 119 13.93 2.02 -2.40
C HIS A 119 12.61 2.30 -1.67
N PHE A 120 11.63 2.92 -2.35
CA PHE A 120 10.31 3.33 -1.82
C PHE A 120 10.35 4.42 -0.76
N GLU A 121 11.47 5.12 -0.60
CA GLU A 121 11.50 6.29 0.25
C GLU A 121 10.60 7.38 -0.35
N TYR A 122 9.62 7.84 0.44
CA TYR A 122 8.62 8.84 0.07
C TYR A 122 7.63 8.40 -1.02
N VAL A 123 7.41 7.10 -1.18
CA VAL A 123 6.49 6.56 -2.20
C VAL A 123 5.14 6.22 -1.58
N GLY A 124 4.09 6.82 -2.14
CA GLY A 124 2.70 6.51 -1.82
C GLY A 124 2.19 5.28 -2.55
N ASN A 125 1.18 4.61 -1.99
CA ASN A 125 0.48 3.55 -2.69
C ASN A 125 -0.46 4.13 -3.77
N GLY A 126 -0.92 3.32 -4.72
CA GLY A 126 -1.75 3.78 -5.84
C GLY A 126 -3.08 4.48 -5.47
N SER A 127 -3.62 4.26 -4.26
CA SER A 127 -4.81 4.96 -3.76
C SER A 127 -4.50 6.23 -2.95
N GLY A 128 -3.23 6.45 -2.57
CA GLY A 128 -2.81 7.57 -1.74
C GLY A 128 -3.18 7.46 -0.25
N ALA A 129 -3.60 6.29 0.23
CA ALA A 129 -3.98 6.06 1.63
C ALA A 129 -2.76 5.76 2.52
N LEU A 130 -1.71 5.19 1.93
CA LEU A 130 -0.48 4.80 2.61
C LEU A 130 0.73 5.41 1.93
N THR A 131 1.77 5.68 2.72
CA THR A 131 3.08 6.12 2.24
C THR A 131 4.21 5.42 2.97
N LEU A 132 5.30 5.18 2.25
CA LEU A 132 6.54 4.61 2.77
C LEU A 132 7.56 5.72 2.97
N LEU A 133 8.10 5.83 4.18
CA LEU A 133 9.07 6.86 4.55
C LEU A 133 10.38 6.21 5.02
N PRO A 134 11.55 6.86 4.85
CA PRO A 134 12.81 6.38 5.41
C PRO A 134 12.70 5.94 6.88
N GLY A 135 13.14 4.72 7.21
CA GLY A 135 12.97 4.14 8.55
C GLY A 135 13.86 4.74 9.64
N ASP A 136 14.73 5.69 9.31
CA ASP A 136 15.56 6.47 10.24
C ASP A 136 15.07 7.91 10.42
N GLY A 137 13.97 8.29 9.76
CA GLY A 137 13.36 9.61 9.88
C GLY A 137 12.43 9.76 11.09
N GLU A 138 12.28 11.00 11.55
CA GLU A 138 11.25 11.40 12.51
C GLU A 138 10.14 12.14 11.76
N TYR A 139 8.92 11.61 11.84
CA TYR A 139 7.77 12.14 11.11
C TYR A 139 6.65 12.55 12.07
N PRO A 140 5.86 13.57 11.70
CA PRO A 140 4.74 14.03 12.50
C PRO A 140 3.61 13.00 12.41
N ALA A 141 3.67 11.97 13.25
CA ALA A 141 2.72 10.87 13.28
C ALA A 141 2.20 10.62 14.70
N GLU A 142 0.94 10.20 14.80
CA GLU A 142 0.32 9.87 16.09
C GLU A 142 0.89 8.54 16.62
N PRO A 143 1.58 8.49 17.78
CA PRO A 143 2.19 7.25 18.27
C PRO A 143 1.15 6.15 18.53
N GLY A 144 1.44 4.92 18.12
CA GLY A 144 0.50 3.81 18.19
C GLY A 144 -0.56 3.80 17.09
N CYS A 145 -0.73 4.93 16.39
CA CYS A 145 -1.65 5.09 15.29
C CYS A 145 -0.91 5.11 13.94
N TRP A 146 0.23 5.80 13.86
CA TRP A 146 1.10 5.95 12.68
C TRP A 146 0.42 6.56 11.45
N ARG A 147 -0.67 7.28 11.69
CA ARG A 147 -1.21 8.25 10.76
C ARG A 147 -0.40 9.54 10.86
N LEU A 148 -0.03 10.09 9.72
CA LEU A 148 0.61 11.39 9.62
C LEU A 148 -0.37 12.51 10.00
N THR A 149 0.08 13.46 10.82
CA THR A 149 -0.71 14.65 11.18
C THR A 149 -0.60 15.75 10.12
N ASP A 150 0.48 15.73 9.33
CA ASP A 150 0.80 16.72 8.33
C ASP A 150 1.40 16.06 7.09
N ASP A 151 1.26 16.71 5.93
CA ASP A 151 1.92 16.30 4.71
C ASP A 151 3.45 16.35 4.86
N ILE A 152 4.14 15.37 4.27
CA ILE A 152 5.60 15.36 4.26
C ILE A 152 6.12 16.21 3.12
N ALA A 153 6.82 17.30 3.45
CA ALA A 153 7.55 18.08 2.48
C ALA A 153 8.81 17.34 2.04
N ILE A 154 8.96 17.14 0.72
CA ILE A 154 10.08 16.41 0.13
C ILE A 154 10.91 17.38 -0.72
N THR A 155 12.23 17.36 -0.55
CA THR A 155 13.12 18.07 -1.48
C THR A 155 13.24 17.28 -2.77
N GLU A 156 13.10 17.96 -3.91
CA GLU A 156 13.32 17.41 -5.25
C GLU A 156 14.83 17.23 -5.53
N GLU A 157 15.48 16.37 -4.74
CA GLU A 157 16.88 16.04 -4.88
C GLU A 157 17.04 14.72 -5.64
N TYR A 158 17.53 14.79 -6.87
CA TYR A 158 17.87 13.61 -7.65
C TYR A 158 19.15 12.97 -7.13
N ARG A 159 19.04 11.78 -6.53
CA ARG A 159 20.18 11.03 -6.00
C ARG A 159 20.51 9.84 -6.89
N THR A 160 21.79 9.51 -6.99
CA THR A 160 22.26 8.29 -7.65
C THR A 160 23.26 7.55 -6.77
N PHE A 161 23.39 6.24 -6.97
CA PHE A 161 24.42 5.43 -6.33
C PHE A 161 24.90 4.32 -7.27
N ALA A 162 26.12 3.84 -7.05
CA ALA A 162 26.71 2.75 -7.84
C ALA A 162 26.60 1.42 -7.10
N LEU A 163 26.38 0.34 -7.86
CA LEU A 163 26.46 -1.04 -7.40
C LEU A 163 27.49 -1.78 -8.24
N ASP A 164 28.56 -2.23 -7.61
CA ASP A 164 29.50 -3.16 -8.22
C ASP A 164 28.81 -4.50 -8.57
N PRO A 165 29.39 -5.33 -9.45
CA PRO A 165 28.88 -6.66 -9.74
C PRO A 165 28.67 -7.48 -8.46
N GLY A 166 27.46 -8.01 -8.27
CA GLY A 166 27.08 -8.78 -7.08
C GLY A 166 26.87 -7.98 -5.81
N ALA A 167 27.05 -6.65 -5.83
CA ALA A 167 26.77 -5.80 -4.67
C ALA A 167 25.28 -5.52 -4.51
N SER A 168 24.86 -5.30 -3.26
CA SER A 168 23.50 -4.93 -2.91
C SER A 168 23.44 -3.60 -2.16
N SER A 169 22.38 -2.82 -2.41
CA SER A 169 21.96 -1.69 -1.58
C SER A 169 20.71 -2.09 -0.82
N GLU A 170 20.63 -1.74 0.46
CA GLU A 170 19.48 -2.00 1.31
C GLU A 170 18.98 -0.70 1.95
N ARG A 171 17.66 -0.56 2.09
CA ARG A 171 17.02 0.53 2.84
C ARG A 171 15.85 -0.01 3.66
N LEU A 172 15.66 0.60 4.82
CA LEU A 172 14.49 0.37 5.66
C LEU A 172 13.49 1.47 5.37
N VAL A 173 12.23 1.08 5.17
CA VAL A 173 11.12 2.01 5.01
C VAL A 173 10.01 1.65 6.00
N ASP A 174 9.45 2.69 6.60
CA ASP A 174 8.36 2.60 7.57
C ASP A 174 7.05 2.97 6.88
N LEU A 175 5.98 2.24 7.23
CA LEU A 175 4.66 2.40 6.65
C LEU A 175 3.79 3.33 7.51
N TYR A 176 3.22 4.35 6.87
CA TYR A 176 2.34 5.33 7.51
C TYR A 176 1.03 5.48 6.73
N ALA A 177 -0.06 5.78 7.44
CA ALA A 177 -1.27 6.31 6.81
C ALA A 177 -1.10 7.79 6.49
N THR A 178 -1.64 8.22 5.37
CA THR A 178 -1.59 9.63 4.94
C THR A 178 -2.53 10.51 5.76
N PRO A 179 -2.31 11.84 5.79
CA PRO A 179 -3.19 12.75 6.51
C PRO A 179 -4.64 12.67 5.99
N GLY A 180 -5.60 12.63 6.91
CA GLY A 180 -7.03 12.61 6.59
C GLY A 180 -7.65 11.21 6.51
N GLU A 181 -6.87 10.14 6.56
CA GLU A 181 -7.40 8.78 6.73
C GLU A 181 -8.14 8.64 8.07
N GLU A 182 -9.29 7.97 8.08
CA GLU A 182 -10.11 7.81 9.29
C GLU A 182 -9.50 6.78 10.26
N ALA A 183 -8.83 5.76 9.71
CA ALA A 183 -8.15 4.72 10.46
C ALA A 183 -6.68 5.10 10.69
N CYS A 184 -6.12 4.58 11.78
CA CYS A 184 -4.71 4.72 12.12
C CYS A 184 -3.78 4.14 11.05
N LEU A 185 -4.06 2.90 10.68
CA LEU A 185 -3.56 2.26 9.46
C LEU A 185 -4.78 1.58 8.83
N PRO A 186 -5.24 2.02 7.64
CA PRO A 186 -6.42 1.44 7.02
C PRO A 186 -6.12 -0.01 6.57
N VAL A 187 -7.07 -0.91 6.85
CA VAL A 187 -6.98 -2.33 6.48
C VAL A 187 -7.33 -2.52 5.00
N GLY A 188 -6.67 -3.49 4.36
CA GLY A 188 -6.88 -3.78 2.94
C GLY A 188 -5.60 -4.15 2.20
N GLU A 189 -5.72 -4.30 0.89
CA GLU A 189 -4.60 -4.54 -0.02
C GLU A 189 -4.14 -3.24 -0.67
N TYR A 190 -2.84 -2.96 -0.61
CA TYR A 190 -2.23 -1.74 -1.10
C TYR A 190 -1.04 -2.04 -1.98
N ARG A 191 -1.03 -1.43 -3.16
CA ARG A 191 0.00 -1.59 -4.19
C ARG A 191 0.93 -0.39 -4.22
N PHE A 192 2.23 -0.63 -4.14
CA PHE A 192 3.29 0.36 -4.27
C PHE A 192 4.09 0.12 -5.55
N GLU A 193 4.39 1.20 -6.27
CA GLU A 193 5.09 1.14 -7.57
C GLU A 193 6.11 2.27 -7.67
N THR A 194 7.24 1.99 -8.31
CA THR A 194 8.31 2.94 -8.61
C THR A 194 9.03 2.53 -9.90
N THR A 195 9.98 3.36 -10.34
CA THR A 195 10.83 3.09 -11.50
C THR A 195 12.27 2.89 -11.06
N ILE A 196 12.88 1.82 -11.53
CA ILE A 196 14.33 1.60 -11.44
C ILE A 196 14.93 2.14 -12.74
N SER A 197 15.81 3.14 -12.67
CA SER A 197 16.57 3.60 -13.84
C SER A 197 18.05 3.32 -13.66
N VAL A 198 18.66 2.71 -14.67
CA VAL A 198 20.12 2.70 -14.83
C VAL A 198 20.50 3.97 -15.57
N VAL A 199 21.48 4.68 -15.03
CA VAL A 199 21.90 5.99 -15.53
C VAL A 199 23.39 6.04 -15.82
N SER A 200 23.77 6.91 -16.74
CA SER A 200 25.17 7.17 -17.10
C SER A 200 25.95 7.85 -15.97
N ALA A 201 27.24 8.11 -16.18
CA ALA A 201 28.07 8.91 -15.26
C ALA A 201 27.53 10.33 -15.02
N ASP A 202 26.84 10.88 -16.00
CA ASP A 202 26.26 12.22 -15.98
C ASP A 202 24.79 12.21 -15.51
N ALA A 203 24.33 11.09 -14.94
CA ALA A 203 22.96 10.86 -14.47
C ALA A 203 21.88 10.92 -15.58
N GLU A 204 22.26 10.65 -16.82
CA GLU A 204 21.30 10.53 -17.93
C GLU A 204 20.72 9.11 -17.98
N PRO A 205 19.38 8.94 -18.13
CA PRO A 205 18.77 7.62 -18.22
C PRO A 205 19.27 6.82 -19.42
N GLU A 206 19.72 5.59 -19.17
CA GLU A 206 20.14 4.64 -20.22
C GLU A 206 19.11 3.54 -20.42
N SER A 207 18.54 3.04 -19.32
CA SER A 207 17.45 2.08 -19.32
C SER A 207 16.62 2.21 -18.05
N SER A 208 15.37 1.76 -18.10
CA SER A 208 14.48 1.73 -16.93
C SER A 208 13.49 0.59 -16.99
N THR A 209 12.98 0.22 -15.82
CA THR A 209 11.90 -0.76 -15.64
C THR A 209 11.01 -0.37 -14.47
N GLU A 210 9.75 -0.78 -14.51
CA GLU A 210 8.83 -0.65 -13.37
C GLU A 210 9.12 -1.76 -12.35
N TRP A 211 8.95 -1.43 -11.08
CA TRP A 211 9.04 -2.36 -9.97
C TRP A 211 7.99 -2.00 -8.92
N GLY A 212 7.35 -3.01 -8.35
CA GLY A 212 6.39 -2.82 -7.28
C GLY A 212 6.14 -4.07 -6.48
N PHE A 213 5.39 -3.87 -5.39
CA PHE A 213 4.91 -4.95 -4.53
C PHE A 213 3.55 -4.57 -3.95
N ALA A 214 2.79 -5.58 -3.54
CA ALA A 214 1.53 -5.39 -2.82
C ALA A 214 1.66 -5.88 -1.39
N VAL A 215 1.07 -5.12 -0.47
CA VAL A 215 0.93 -5.50 0.94
C VAL A 215 -0.53 -5.65 1.32
N VAL A 216 -0.81 -6.51 2.29
CA VAL A 216 -2.10 -6.58 2.98
C VAL A 216 -1.92 -6.15 4.42
N LEU A 217 -2.86 -5.35 4.90
CA LEU A 217 -2.97 -4.92 6.30
C LEU A 217 -4.21 -5.58 6.93
N GLU A 218 -4.01 -6.43 7.93
CA GLU A 218 -5.05 -7.21 8.63
C GLU A 218 -4.87 -7.34 10.15
#